data_AF-E9NLL9-F1
#
_entry.id   AF-E9NLL9-F1
#
_cell.length_a   1.000
_cell.length_b   1.000
_cell.length_c   1.000
_cell.angle_alpha   90.00
_cell.angle_beta   90.00
_cell.angle_gamma   90.00
#
_symmetry.space_group_name_H-M   'P 1'
#
loop_
_entity.id
_entity.type
_entity.pdbx_description
1 polymer ?
#
loop_
_entity_poly.entity_id
_entity_poly.type
_entity_poly.pdbx_seq_one_letter_code
_entity_poly.pdbx_strand_id
1 'polypeptide(L)'
;DAIGQDNYLERIFVVRLLLDANTPNRIAGAVGFSLRENKVYIFKCNACLVASGGAVNVYRPRSTGEGKGRAWYPVWNAGSGYTLVAQAGGEMTMMENRFCPARFKDGYGPVGAWFLLFKAKAVNALGEDYCVTNDEMIKGYREKGYAKGHIIPTCLRNHMMLAEMQAGRGPIYMDTATALQTTFATLDKKQQKHLESEAWEDFLDMCVGQANLWACMNIEPEKVGSEIMPTEPYLLGSHSGCCGIWCSGPDEDWVPDSYKIKADNGKVYNRMTSVNGLFIAGDCVGASGHKFSSGSHAEGRIAAKQMVRWVVDHKDFKPAIKETEEELKKMIYAPYYNYEAGKAASTDPVVNPSYITPRNFMDRLMKCTDEYGAGTSTYYRTSAKLLETGMTLLDMLDEDSKKLAARDLHELLRCWEQYHR
;
A
#
# COMPACT_ATOMS: atom_id res chain seq x y z
N ASP A 1 10.34 -27.25 -4.97
CA ASP A 1 10.80 -25.84 -4.89
C ASP A 1 12.31 -25.74 -4.89
N ALA A 2 12.86 -24.70 -5.53
CA ALA A 2 14.30 -24.52 -5.77
C ALA A 2 15.15 -24.35 -4.48
N ILE A 3 14.53 -24.06 -3.34
CA ILE A 3 15.19 -23.97 -2.04
C ILE A 3 14.72 -25.06 -1.05
N GLY A 4 13.82 -25.96 -1.43
CA GLY A 4 13.22 -26.97 -0.52
C GLY A 4 12.07 -26.43 0.33
N GLN A 5 11.04 -27.26 0.59
CA GLN A 5 9.82 -26.84 1.30
C GLN A 5 10.09 -26.41 2.75
N ASP A 6 11.08 -27.01 3.41
CA ASP A 6 11.47 -26.67 4.79
C ASP A 6 12.01 -25.24 4.94
N ASN A 7 12.37 -24.58 3.85
CA ASN A 7 12.84 -23.19 3.83
C ASN A 7 11.71 -22.16 3.61
N TYR A 8 10.45 -22.61 3.56
CA TYR A 8 9.27 -21.75 3.53
C TYR A 8 8.48 -21.89 4.82
N LEU A 9 8.37 -20.79 5.57
CA LEU A 9 7.53 -20.72 6.75
C LEU A 9 6.32 -19.84 6.46
N GLU A 10 5.16 -20.47 6.34
CA GLU A 10 3.90 -19.78 6.12
C GLU A 10 3.19 -19.49 7.44
N ARG A 11 2.23 -18.54 7.39
CA ARG A 11 1.41 -18.16 8.55
C ARG A 11 2.25 -17.71 9.75
N ILE A 12 3.40 -17.08 9.48
CA ILE A 12 4.22 -16.36 10.45
C ILE A 12 4.15 -14.87 10.13
N PHE A 13 3.75 -14.05 11.11
CA PHE A 13 3.76 -12.59 10.96
C PHE A 13 4.99 -12.00 11.65
N VAL A 14 5.79 -11.25 10.90
CA VAL A 14 6.98 -10.55 11.42
C VAL A 14 6.57 -9.19 11.99
N VAL A 15 6.99 -8.92 13.22
CA VAL A 15 6.59 -7.74 14.02
C VAL A 15 7.72 -6.74 14.20
N ARG A 16 8.98 -7.20 14.29
CA ARG A 16 10.11 -6.30 14.52
C ARG A 16 11.39 -6.83 13.89
N LEU A 17 12.19 -5.93 13.32
CA LEU A 17 13.57 -6.19 12.91
C LEU A 17 14.51 -6.03 14.11
N LEU A 18 15.54 -6.87 14.18
CA LEU A 18 16.49 -6.91 15.29
C LEU A 18 17.87 -6.49 14.79
N LEU A 19 18.44 -5.44 15.38
CA LEU A 19 19.79 -4.97 15.07
C LEU A 19 20.84 -5.79 15.82
N ASP A 20 22.05 -5.82 15.28
CA ASP A 20 23.19 -6.49 15.89
C ASP A 20 23.63 -5.76 17.17
N ALA A 21 23.88 -6.54 18.22
CA ALA A 21 24.31 -6.02 19.52
C ALA A 21 25.72 -5.45 19.50
N ASN A 22 26.57 -5.93 18.59
CA ASN A 22 28.01 -5.61 18.56
C ASN A 22 28.37 -4.63 17.45
N THR A 23 27.59 -4.60 16.37
CA THR A 23 27.82 -3.78 15.19
C THR A 23 26.71 -2.75 15.03
N PRO A 24 26.98 -1.46 15.27
CA PRO A 24 25.98 -0.41 15.08
C PRO A 24 25.43 -0.41 13.65
N ASN A 25 24.12 -0.12 13.51
CA ASN A 25 23.45 0.01 12.20
C ASN A 25 23.59 -1.23 11.29
N ARG A 26 23.51 -2.43 11.87
CA ARG A 26 23.60 -3.72 11.16
C ARG A 26 22.40 -4.60 11.50
N ILE A 27 21.73 -5.15 10.49
CA ILE A 27 20.65 -6.12 10.74
C ILE A 27 21.23 -7.44 11.28
N ALA A 28 20.58 -8.02 12.29
CA ALA A 28 20.92 -9.33 12.85
C ALA A 28 19.76 -10.34 12.76
N GLY A 29 18.53 -9.89 12.58
CA GLY A 29 17.40 -10.78 12.62
C GLY A 29 16.03 -10.12 12.55
N ALA A 30 15.01 -10.91 12.87
CA ALA A 30 13.63 -10.45 13.01
C ALA A 30 12.90 -11.32 14.04
N VAL A 31 11.83 -10.80 14.62
CA VAL A 31 10.93 -11.56 15.48
C VAL A 31 9.50 -11.53 14.94
N GLY A 32 8.80 -12.65 15.06
CA GLY A 32 7.42 -12.80 14.66
C GLY A 32 6.70 -13.89 15.45
N PHE A 33 5.47 -14.20 15.08
CA PHE A 33 4.68 -15.27 15.71
C PHE A 33 3.83 -16.02 14.70
N SER A 34 3.47 -17.25 15.04
CA SER A 34 2.57 -18.08 14.24
C SER A 34 1.11 -17.67 14.41
N LEU A 35 0.37 -17.71 13.31
CA LEU A 35 -1.08 -17.54 13.28
C LEU A 35 -1.84 -18.85 13.45
N ARG A 36 -1.15 -19.95 13.73
CA ARG A 36 -1.75 -21.30 13.85
C ARG A 36 -1.43 -21.98 15.17
N GLU A 37 -0.39 -21.54 15.86
CA GLU A 37 0.04 -22.05 17.15
C GLU A 37 0.65 -20.93 17.99
N ASN A 38 0.64 -21.07 19.31
CA ASN A 38 1.18 -20.08 20.23
C ASN A 38 2.72 -20.13 20.29
N LYS A 39 3.37 -19.82 19.17
CA LYS A 39 4.82 -19.89 18.99
C LYS A 39 5.39 -18.55 18.52
N VAL A 40 6.43 -18.09 19.22
CA VAL A 40 7.26 -16.95 18.80
C VAL A 40 8.42 -17.49 17.96
N TYR A 41 8.70 -16.84 16.84
CA TYR A 41 9.84 -17.11 15.99
C TYR A 41 10.85 -15.99 16.11
N ILE A 42 12.09 -16.33 16.42
CA ILE A 42 13.22 -15.42 16.44
C ILE A 42 14.17 -15.88 15.34
N PHE A 43 14.26 -15.08 14.28
CA PHE A 43 15.12 -15.33 13.13
C PHE A 43 16.45 -14.63 13.32
N LYS A 44 17.56 -15.33 13.11
CA LYS A 44 18.89 -14.74 12.99
C LYS A 44 19.31 -14.82 11.53
N CYS A 45 19.82 -13.71 10.98
CA CYS A 45 20.19 -13.63 9.58
C CYS A 45 21.43 -12.77 9.35
N ASN A 46 22.21 -13.12 8.32
CA ASN A 46 23.30 -12.27 7.84
C ASN A 46 22.76 -11.15 6.93
N ALA A 47 21.86 -11.47 6.01
CA ALA A 47 21.16 -10.49 5.19
C ALA A 47 19.65 -10.69 5.32
N CYS A 48 18.89 -9.59 5.29
CA CYS A 48 17.43 -9.60 5.37
C CYS A 48 16.84 -8.88 4.16
N LEU A 49 15.75 -9.42 3.58
CA LEU A 49 14.95 -8.75 2.56
C LEU A 49 13.55 -8.49 3.10
N VAL A 50 13.14 -7.22 3.07
CA VAL A 50 11.78 -6.82 3.41
C VAL A 50 11.01 -6.46 2.13
N ALA A 51 9.97 -7.24 1.84
CA ALA A 51 9.13 -7.09 0.65
C ALA A 51 7.64 -7.35 0.99
N SER A 52 7.12 -6.60 1.97
CA SER A 52 5.82 -6.86 2.62
C SER A 52 4.67 -5.96 2.13
N GLY A 53 4.77 -5.48 0.89
CA GLY A 53 3.74 -4.65 0.26
C GLY A 53 3.68 -3.21 0.82
N GLY A 54 2.71 -2.45 0.32
CA GLY A 54 2.43 -1.08 0.77
C GLY A 54 1.58 -0.99 2.04
N ALA A 55 0.79 0.07 2.17
CA ALA A 55 -0.16 0.30 3.26
C ALA A 55 -1.55 0.71 2.74
N VAL A 56 -2.57 0.02 3.26
CA VAL A 56 -3.99 0.13 2.91
C VAL A 56 -4.81 0.17 4.20
N ASN A 57 -5.99 0.78 4.17
CA ASN A 57 -6.80 1.11 5.36
C ASN A 57 -6.07 2.00 6.37
N VAL A 58 -5.09 2.78 5.90
CA VAL A 58 -4.50 3.91 6.63
C VAL A 58 -5.39 5.16 6.54
N TYR A 59 -6.32 5.22 5.58
CA TYR A 59 -7.39 6.22 5.46
C TYR A 59 -8.75 5.54 5.52
N ARG A 60 -9.78 6.26 5.98
CA ARG A 60 -11.17 5.78 5.93
C ARG A 60 -11.61 5.58 4.47
N PRO A 61 -12.04 4.36 4.07
CA PRO A 61 -12.54 4.12 2.73
C PRO A 61 -13.94 4.69 2.54
N ARG A 62 -14.37 4.81 1.28
CA ARG A 62 -15.72 5.31 0.94
C ARG A 62 -16.86 4.44 1.47
N SER A 63 -16.63 3.12 1.58
CA SER A 63 -17.56 2.18 2.20
C SER A 63 -17.06 1.76 3.58
N THR A 64 -17.81 2.02 4.64
CA THR A 64 -17.35 1.84 6.03
C THR A 64 -17.94 0.61 6.74
N GLY A 65 -18.97 -0.02 6.16
CA GLY A 65 -19.53 -1.31 6.58
C GLY A 65 -18.73 -2.49 6.05
N GLU A 66 -19.40 -3.50 5.50
CA GLU A 66 -18.75 -4.69 4.88
C GLU A 66 -17.83 -4.31 3.71
N GLY A 67 -18.22 -3.29 2.93
CA GLY A 67 -17.42 -2.75 1.84
C GLY A 67 -16.07 -2.14 2.26
N LYS A 68 -15.76 -2.03 3.55
CA LYS A 68 -14.43 -1.66 4.05
C LYS A 68 -13.34 -2.65 3.61
N GLY A 69 -13.71 -3.90 3.37
CA GLY A 69 -12.80 -4.90 2.80
C GLY A 69 -12.47 -4.65 1.32
N ARG A 70 -13.25 -3.81 0.63
CA ARG A 70 -13.10 -3.51 -0.80
C ARG A 70 -12.23 -2.27 -1.01
N ALA A 71 -10.98 -2.32 -0.58
CA ALA A 71 -9.98 -1.37 -1.07
C ALA A 71 -9.56 -1.72 -2.51
N TRP A 72 -9.05 -0.75 -3.27
CA TRP A 72 -8.48 -0.99 -4.60
C TRP A 72 -7.15 -1.74 -4.50
N TYR A 73 -6.29 -1.34 -3.56
CA TYR A 73 -5.04 -2.06 -3.27
C TYR A 73 -5.27 -3.15 -2.21
N PRO A 74 -4.41 -4.19 -2.11
CA PRO A 74 -4.69 -5.35 -1.26
C PRO A 74 -4.89 -4.99 0.22
N VAL A 75 -6.06 -5.30 0.77
CA VAL A 75 -6.48 -4.86 2.12
C VAL A 75 -5.59 -5.39 3.27
N TRP A 76 -4.88 -6.49 3.02
CA TRP A 76 -3.93 -7.08 3.97
C TRP A 76 -2.58 -6.35 4.03
N ASN A 77 -2.32 -5.39 3.15
CA ASN A 77 -1.11 -4.57 3.17
C ASN A 77 -1.20 -3.55 4.32
N ALA A 78 -0.50 -3.82 5.42
CA ALA A 78 -0.55 -3.03 6.65
C ALA A 78 0.59 -2.01 6.79
N GLY A 79 1.40 -1.77 5.76
CA GLY A 79 2.57 -0.90 5.86
C GLY A 79 3.74 -1.51 6.64
N SER A 80 3.70 -2.81 6.92
CA SER A 80 4.70 -3.51 7.75
C SER A 80 6.13 -3.21 7.31
N GLY A 81 6.42 -3.24 6.01
CA GLY A 81 7.78 -3.01 5.53
C GLY A 81 8.31 -1.61 5.86
N TYR A 82 7.47 -0.59 5.72
CA TYR A 82 7.81 0.80 6.04
C TYR A 82 8.14 0.93 7.53
N THR A 83 7.23 0.47 8.39
CA THR A 83 7.37 0.58 9.84
C THR A 83 8.57 -0.22 10.37
N LEU A 84 8.73 -1.45 9.90
CA LEU A 84 9.83 -2.33 10.30
C LEU A 84 11.20 -1.71 9.98
N VAL A 85 11.36 -1.18 8.77
CA VAL A 85 12.64 -0.62 8.32
C VAL A 85 12.90 0.75 8.94
N ALA A 86 11.88 1.60 9.08
CA ALA A 86 11.99 2.88 9.78
C ALA A 86 12.41 2.69 11.25
N GLN A 87 11.80 1.74 11.97
CA GLN A 87 12.17 1.41 13.36
C GLN A 87 13.58 0.84 13.49
N ALA A 88 14.11 0.20 12.44
CA ALA A 88 15.49 -0.25 12.38
C ALA A 88 16.49 0.87 12.05
N GLY A 89 16.02 2.11 11.82
CA GLY A 89 16.85 3.26 11.45
C GLY A 89 17.05 3.45 9.94
N GLY A 90 16.25 2.77 9.12
CA GLY A 90 16.25 2.94 7.67
C GLY A 90 15.77 4.32 7.25
N GLU A 91 16.48 4.94 6.31
CA GLU A 91 16.11 6.23 5.73
C GLU A 91 14.86 6.07 4.84
N MET A 92 13.87 6.95 5.04
CA MET A 92 12.62 6.96 4.27
C MET A 92 12.70 8.01 3.16
N THR A 93 11.96 7.81 2.07
CA THR A 93 11.95 8.74 0.93
C THR A 93 10.54 8.86 0.33
N MET A 94 10.19 10.08 -0.08
CA MET A 94 8.91 10.39 -0.74
C MET A 94 7.66 9.91 0.01
N MET A 95 7.70 9.83 1.35
CA MET A 95 6.60 9.30 2.17
C MET A 95 5.33 10.15 2.10
N GLU A 96 5.44 11.40 1.66
CA GLU A 96 4.31 12.28 1.35
C GLU A 96 3.55 11.88 0.06
N ASN A 97 4.15 11.07 -0.81
CA ASN A 97 3.50 10.64 -2.03
C ASN A 97 2.50 9.51 -1.77
N ARG A 98 1.22 9.78 -2.06
CA ARG A 98 0.13 8.81 -1.99
C ARG A 98 -0.48 8.57 -3.36
N PHE A 99 -1.06 7.39 -3.57
CA PHE A 99 -1.80 7.07 -4.78
C PHE A 99 -3.32 7.00 -4.51
N CYS A 100 -4.10 7.82 -5.21
CA CYS A 100 -5.56 7.85 -5.14
C CYS A 100 -6.12 7.47 -6.52
N PRO A 101 -6.28 6.18 -6.84
CA PRO A 101 -6.75 5.75 -8.16
C PRO A 101 -8.20 6.21 -8.43
N ALA A 102 -8.48 6.69 -9.64
CA ALA A 102 -9.85 6.78 -10.16
C ALA A 102 -10.23 5.45 -10.80
N ARG A 103 -11.29 4.82 -10.30
CA ARG A 103 -11.76 3.48 -10.72
C ARG A 103 -13.27 3.47 -10.81
N PHE A 104 -13.84 2.40 -11.35
CA PHE A 104 -15.28 2.17 -11.23
C PHE A 104 -15.70 2.23 -9.75
N LYS A 105 -16.76 2.99 -9.48
CA LYS A 105 -17.18 3.30 -8.11
C LYS A 105 -17.54 2.03 -7.34
N ASP A 106 -17.21 2.04 -6.06
CA ASP A 106 -17.43 0.99 -5.05
C ASP A 106 -16.67 -0.32 -5.29
N GLY A 107 -16.81 -0.94 -6.46
CA GLY A 107 -16.11 -2.19 -6.82
C GLY A 107 -14.63 -2.00 -7.14
N TYR A 108 -14.23 -0.78 -7.50
CA TYR A 108 -12.87 -0.38 -7.87
C TYR A 108 -12.24 -1.22 -8.99
N GLY A 109 -13.08 -1.62 -9.95
CA GLY A 109 -12.63 -2.29 -11.17
C GLY A 109 -11.64 -1.45 -12.00
N PRO A 110 -10.74 -2.11 -12.75
CA PRO A 110 -9.80 -1.46 -13.63
C PRO A 110 -10.50 -0.61 -14.70
N VAL A 111 -9.87 0.53 -15.03
CA VAL A 111 -10.34 1.43 -16.11
C VAL A 111 -9.34 1.49 -17.27
N GLY A 112 -8.21 0.79 -17.15
CA GLY A 112 -7.10 0.84 -18.10
C GLY A 112 -7.50 0.30 -19.47
N ALA A 113 -8.10 -0.89 -19.52
CA ALA A 113 -8.63 -1.48 -20.74
C ALA A 113 -9.69 -0.57 -21.40
N TRP A 114 -10.59 0.00 -20.60
CA TRP A 114 -11.62 0.93 -21.07
C TRP A 114 -11.08 2.18 -21.75
N PHE A 115 -10.10 2.85 -21.16
CA PHE A 115 -9.47 4.01 -21.80
C PHE A 115 -8.58 3.63 -22.99
N LEU A 116 -7.77 2.56 -22.86
CA LEU A 116 -6.70 2.27 -23.81
C LEU A 116 -7.16 1.40 -24.98
N LEU A 117 -7.97 0.37 -24.73
CA LEU A 117 -8.45 -0.57 -25.74
C LEU A 117 -9.78 -0.08 -26.33
N PHE A 118 -10.78 0.17 -25.47
CA PHE A 118 -12.13 0.54 -25.90
C PHE A 118 -12.31 2.02 -26.23
N LYS A 119 -11.29 2.86 -25.95
CA LYS A 119 -11.33 4.32 -26.16
C LYS A 119 -12.53 5.01 -25.50
N ALA A 120 -12.99 4.45 -24.38
CA ALA A 120 -14.08 5.02 -23.60
C ALA A 120 -13.69 6.39 -23.05
N LYS A 121 -14.66 7.28 -22.98
CA LYS A 121 -14.48 8.61 -22.40
C LYS A 121 -15.01 8.64 -20.98
N ALA A 122 -14.38 9.47 -20.15
CA ALA A 122 -14.92 9.81 -18.85
C ALA A 122 -15.62 11.17 -18.96
N VAL A 123 -16.90 11.21 -18.64
CA VAL A 123 -17.76 12.39 -18.79
C VAL A 123 -18.42 12.78 -17.48
N ASN A 124 -18.75 14.05 -17.30
CA ASN A 124 -19.55 14.51 -16.16
C ASN A 124 -21.05 14.24 -16.38
N ALA A 125 -21.91 14.65 -15.45
CA ALA A 125 -23.36 14.41 -15.54
C ALA A 125 -24.04 15.14 -16.72
N LEU A 126 -23.37 16.12 -17.34
CA LEU A 126 -23.84 16.83 -18.53
C LEU A 126 -23.38 16.16 -19.83
N GLY A 127 -22.64 15.06 -19.75
CA GLY A 127 -22.06 14.38 -20.91
C GLY A 127 -20.78 15.04 -21.45
N GLU A 128 -20.20 15.98 -20.71
CA GLU A 128 -19.01 16.71 -21.14
C GLU A 128 -17.73 15.94 -20.76
N ASP A 129 -16.78 15.86 -21.69
CA ASP A 129 -15.43 15.37 -21.41
C ASP A 129 -14.70 16.40 -20.54
N TYR A 130 -14.65 16.13 -19.23
CA TYR A 130 -14.09 17.07 -18.27
C TYR A 130 -12.59 17.28 -18.44
N CYS A 131 -11.86 16.36 -19.10
CA CYS A 131 -10.45 16.58 -19.39
C CYS A 131 -10.25 17.62 -20.49
N VAL A 132 -11.26 17.84 -21.34
CA VAL A 132 -11.28 18.90 -22.35
C VAL A 132 -11.78 20.21 -21.75
N THR A 133 -12.92 20.18 -21.05
CA THR A 133 -13.52 21.42 -20.50
C THR A 133 -12.68 22.04 -19.40
N ASN A 134 -11.91 21.24 -18.65
CA ASN A 134 -11.04 21.73 -17.58
C ASN A 134 -9.55 21.80 -17.96
N ASP A 135 -9.17 21.71 -19.24
CA ASP A 135 -7.74 21.72 -19.64
C ASP A 135 -6.99 22.98 -19.18
N GLU A 136 -7.68 24.13 -19.12
CA GLU A 136 -7.10 25.39 -18.64
C GLU A 136 -6.59 25.29 -17.19
N MET A 137 -7.19 24.42 -16.35
CA MET A 137 -6.74 24.19 -14.97
C MET A 137 -5.31 23.67 -14.89
N ILE A 138 -4.84 22.97 -15.94
CA ILE A 138 -3.50 22.38 -15.98
C ILE A 138 -2.53 23.13 -16.89
N LYS A 139 -2.91 24.28 -17.44
CA LYS A 139 -2.08 25.09 -18.33
C LYS A 139 -0.71 25.43 -17.74
N GLY A 140 -0.67 25.87 -16.49
CA GLY A 140 0.60 26.17 -15.82
C GLY A 140 1.51 24.95 -15.66
N TYR A 141 0.95 23.74 -15.60
CA TYR A 141 1.73 22.49 -15.62
C TYR A 141 2.21 22.15 -17.05
N ARG A 142 1.40 22.41 -18.07
CA ARG A 142 1.78 22.25 -19.49
C ARG A 142 2.94 23.18 -19.86
N GLU A 143 2.86 24.45 -19.49
CA GLU A 143 3.91 25.45 -19.75
C GLU A 143 5.24 25.08 -19.09
N LYS A 144 5.20 24.46 -17.91
CA LYS A 144 6.39 23.93 -17.20
C LYS A 144 6.87 22.58 -17.74
N GLY A 145 6.20 22.01 -18.74
CA GLY A 145 6.58 20.73 -19.34
C GLY A 145 6.14 19.48 -18.57
N TYR A 146 5.29 19.59 -17.54
CA TYR A 146 4.80 18.45 -16.76
C TYR A 146 3.63 17.69 -17.43
N ALA A 147 3.04 18.24 -18.49
CA ALA A 147 2.03 17.57 -19.31
C ALA A 147 2.17 18.02 -20.77
N LYS A 148 2.06 17.08 -21.74
CA LYS A 148 2.25 17.37 -23.16
C LYS A 148 1.23 16.64 -24.03
N GLY A 149 0.48 17.39 -24.83
CA GLY A 149 -0.60 16.84 -25.65
C GLY A 149 -1.58 16.02 -24.80
N HIS A 150 -1.84 14.79 -25.22
CA HIS A 150 -2.71 13.84 -24.52
C HIS A 150 -2.05 13.12 -23.34
N ILE A 151 -0.74 13.30 -23.12
CA ILE A 151 -0.02 12.69 -22.00
C ILE A 151 -0.15 13.61 -20.78
N ILE A 152 -1.12 13.29 -19.93
CA ILE A 152 -1.41 13.98 -18.68
C ILE A 152 -1.05 13.05 -17.51
N PRO A 153 -0.27 13.51 -16.51
CA PRO A 153 -0.05 12.75 -15.27
C PRO A 153 -1.37 12.35 -14.58
N THR A 154 -1.42 11.15 -13.99
CA THR A 154 -2.64 10.62 -13.36
C THR A 154 -3.21 11.54 -12.28
N CYS A 155 -2.35 12.19 -11.48
CA CYS A 155 -2.78 13.15 -10.46
C CYS A 155 -3.45 14.40 -11.07
N LEU A 156 -3.00 14.88 -12.24
CA LEU A 156 -3.61 16.02 -12.92
C LEU A 156 -4.96 15.66 -13.56
N ARG A 157 -5.13 14.42 -14.05
CA ARG A 157 -6.46 13.92 -14.43
C ARG A 157 -7.43 13.89 -13.24
N ASN A 158 -6.97 13.41 -12.09
CA ASN A 158 -7.78 13.44 -10.87
C ASN A 158 -8.08 14.87 -10.41
N HIS A 159 -7.14 15.81 -10.57
CA HIS A 159 -7.36 17.22 -10.23
C HIS A 159 -8.53 17.82 -11.03
N MET A 160 -8.60 17.57 -12.34
CA MET A 160 -9.73 18.00 -13.18
C MET A 160 -11.04 17.32 -12.77
N MET A 161 -11.01 16.02 -12.45
CA MET A 161 -12.19 15.30 -11.96
C MET A 161 -12.69 15.83 -10.59
N LEU A 162 -11.78 16.21 -9.69
CA LEU A 162 -12.14 16.76 -8.39
C LEU A 162 -12.85 18.11 -8.49
N ALA A 163 -12.51 18.94 -9.48
CA ALA A 163 -13.23 20.19 -9.73
C ALA A 163 -14.69 19.95 -10.15
N GLU A 164 -14.95 18.94 -11.00
CA GLU A 164 -16.31 18.55 -11.35
C GLU A 164 -17.11 18.10 -10.12
N MET A 165 -16.51 17.25 -9.28
CA MET A 165 -17.13 16.77 -8.05
C MET A 165 -17.44 17.91 -7.08
N GLN A 166 -16.50 18.84 -6.88
CA GLN A 166 -16.66 19.97 -5.96
C GLN A 166 -17.68 20.99 -6.46
N ALA A 167 -17.84 21.13 -7.78
CA ALA A 167 -18.85 21.99 -8.38
C ALA A 167 -20.24 21.35 -8.46
N GLY A 168 -20.40 20.10 -7.99
CA GLY A 168 -21.67 19.38 -8.04
C GLY A 168 -22.07 18.90 -9.43
N ARG A 169 -21.11 18.77 -10.37
CA ARG A 169 -21.34 18.29 -11.75
C ARG A 169 -21.15 16.79 -11.92
N GLY A 170 -20.96 16.06 -10.81
CA GLY A 170 -21.04 14.60 -10.80
C GLY A 170 -22.48 14.09 -10.96
N PRO A 171 -22.67 12.76 -11.14
CA PRO A 171 -21.65 11.72 -11.13
C PRO A 171 -20.73 11.77 -12.35
N ILE A 172 -19.52 11.21 -12.20
CA ILE A 172 -18.58 11.07 -13.32
C ILE A 172 -18.75 9.66 -13.88
N TYR A 173 -19.05 9.54 -15.17
CA TYR A 173 -19.29 8.25 -15.81
C TYR A 173 -18.18 7.89 -16.78
N MET A 174 -17.80 6.61 -16.78
CA MET A 174 -17.20 6.00 -17.95
C MET A 174 -18.31 5.65 -18.93
N ASP A 175 -18.29 6.27 -20.11
CA ASP A 175 -19.27 5.99 -21.18
C ASP A 175 -18.89 4.71 -21.94
N THR A 176 -19.08 3.56 -21.27
CA THR A 176 -18.78 2.23 -21.83
C THR A 176 -19.74 1.87 -22.97
N ALA A 177 -21.00 2.31 -22.88
CA ALA A 177 -22.03 1.99 -23.86
C ALA A 177 -21.71 2.58 -25.23
N THR A 178 -21.44 3.90 -25.30
CA THR A 178 -21.06 4.54 -26.57
C THR A 178 -19.76 3.96 -27.09
N ALA A 179 -18.78 3.70 -26.21
CA ALA A 179 -17.50 3.12 -26.60
C ALA A 179 -17.67 1.76 -27.28
N LEU A 180 -18.37 0.82 -26.61
CA LEU A 180 -18.61 -0.51 -27.15
C LEU A 180 -19.48 -0.47 -28.41
N GLN A 181 -20.56 0.31 -28.44
CA GLN A 181 -21.41 0.40 -29.63
C GLN A 181 -20.66 0.97 -30.84
N THR A 182 -19.80 1.97 -30.63
CA THR A 182 -18.95 2.53 -31.69
C THR A 182 -17.95 1.50 -32.21
N THR A 183 -17.31 0.74 -31.31
CA THR A 183 -16.39 -0.32 -31.71
C THR A 183 -17.13 -1.50 -32.37
N PHE A 184 -18.31 -1.87 -31.88
CA PHE A 184 -19.12 -2.98 -32.40
C PHE A 184 -19.66 -2.71 -33.80
N ALA A 185 -19.88 -1.44 -34.17
CA ALA A 185 -20.40 -1.07 -35.49
C ALA A 185 -19.52 -1.55 -36.66
N THR A 186 -18.23 -1.82 -36.42
CA THR A 186 -17.28 -2.31 -37.44
C THR A 186 -16.97 -3.80 -37.32
N LEU A 187 -17.57 -4.50 -36.35
CA LEU A 187 -17.25 -5.88 -35.99
C LEU A 187 -18.43 -6.82 -36.29
N ASP A 188 -18.12 -8.05 -36.69
CA ASP A 188 -19.13 -9.12 -36.78
C ASP A 188 -19.57 -9.64 -35.40
N LYS A 189 -20.67 -10.41 -35.34
CA LYS A 189 -21.19 -10.94 -34.07
C LYS A 189 -20.19 -11.78 -33.26
N LYS A 190 -19.28 -12.49 -33.93
CA LYS A 190 -18.26 -13.32 -33.26
C LYS A 190 -17.19 -12.43 -32.64
N GLN A 191 -16.75 -11.40 -33.36
CA GLN A 191 -15.81 -10.39 -32.88
C GLN A 191 -16.39 -9.56 -31.74
N GLN A 192 -17.67 -9.14 -31.83
CA GLN A 192 -18.36 -8.44 -30.75
C GLN A 192 -18.38 -9.27 -29.46
N LYS A 193 -18.79 -10.56 -29.55
CA LYS A 193 -18.80 -11.47 -28.39
C LYS A 193 -17.41 -11.72 -27.80
N HIS A 194 -16.38 -11.78 -28.65
CA HIS A 194 -15.01 -11.92 -28.18
C HIS A 194 -14.55 -10.68 -27.41
N LEU A 195 -14.81 -9.49 -27.96
CA LEU A 195 -14.43 -8.21 -27.35
C LEU A 195 -15.19 -7.96 -26.03
N GLU A 196 -16.47 -8.34 -25.97
CA GLU A 196 -17.26 -8.35 -24.75
C GLU A 196 -16.63 -9.29 -23.70
N SER A 197 -16.20 -10.49 -24.11
CA SER A 197 -15.50 -11.43 -23.23
C SER A 197 -14.19 -10.84 -22.69
N GLU A 198 -13.40 -10.14 -23.51
CA GLU A 198 -12.18 -9.46 -23.06
C GLU A 198 -12.48 -8.35 -22.04
N ALA A 199 -13.57 -7.61 -22.24
CA ALA A 199 -14.01 -6.57 -21.29
C ALA A 199 -14.40 -7.16 -19.92
N TRP A 200 -15.06 -8.33 -19.92
CA TRP A 200 -15.38 -9.07 -18.69
C TRP A 200 -14.14 -9.72 -18.05
N GLU A 201 -13.22 -10.25 -18.86
CA GLU A 201 -11.97 -10.86 -18.40
C GLU A 201 -11.09 -9.85 -17.64
N ASP A 202 -11.03 -8.58 -18.08
CA ASP A 202 -10.36 -7.49 -17.34
C ASP A 202 -10.84 -7.38 -15.88
N PHE A 203 -12.10 -7.74 -15.60
CA PHE A 203 -12.62 -7.79 -14.24
C PHE A 203 -12.43 -9.15 -13.58
N LEU A 204 -12.71 -10.24 -14.28
CA LEU A 204 -12.67 -11.59 -13.71
C LEU A 204 -11.24 -12.03 -13.34
N ASP A 205 -10.22 -11.53 -14.04
CA ASP A 205 -8.82 -11.87 -13.78
C ASP A 205 -8.19 -11.12 -12.60
N MET A 206 -8.70 -9.93 -12.25
CA MET A 206 -8.06 -9.10 -11.22
C MET A 206 -8.99 -8.43 -10.22
N CYS A 207 -10.27 -8.24 -10.53
CA CYS A 207 -11.22 -7.54 -9.66
C CYS A 207 -12.66 -8.05 -9.79
N VAL A 208 -12.90 -9.31 -9.39
CA VAL A 208 -14.23 -9.95 -9.40
C VAL A 208 -15.27 -9.15 -8.58
N GLY A 209 -14.82 -8.33 -7.62
CA GLY A 209 -15.70 -7.41 -6.89
C GLY A 209 -16.47 -6.43 -7.79
N GLN A 210 -15.87 -5.98 -8.89
CA GLN A 210 -16.55 -5.12 -9.87
C GLN A 210 -17.58 -5.90 -10.69
N ALA A 211 -17.23 -7.11 -11.15
CA ALA A 211 -18.16 -7.97 -11.88
C ALA A 211 -19.39 -8.33 -11.03
N ASN A 212 -19.17 -8.66 -9.75
CA ASN A 212 -20.25 -8.89 -8.79
C ASN A 212 -21.15 -7.65 -8.63
N LEU A 213 -20.55 -6.46 -8.53
CA LEU A 213 -21.30 -5.22 -8.40
C LEU A 213 -22.19 -4.97 -9.63
N TRP A 214 -21.65 -5.13 -10.84
CA TRP A 214 -22.43 -4.97 -12.07
C TRP A 214 -23.57 -5.98 -12.17
N ALA A 215 -23.32 -7.24 -11.81
CA ALA A 215 -24.37 -8.25 -11.73
C ALA A 215 -25.47 -7.87 -10.73
N CYS A 216 -25.12 -7.40 -9.52
CA CYS A 216 -26.08 -6.99 -8.51
C CYS A 216 -26.89 -5.74 -8.89
N MET A 217 -26.34 -4.87 -9.73
CA MET A 217 -26.98 -3.63 -10.18
C MET A 217 -27.66 -3.75 -11.55
N ASN A 218 -27.66 -4.94 -12.16
CA ASN A 218 -28.14 -5.16 -13.54
C ASN A 218 -27.47 -4.21 -14.56
N ILE A 219 -26.15 -4.01 -14.42
CA ILE A 219 -25.37 -3.18 -15.34
C ILE A 219 -24.82 -4.06 -16.46
N GLU A 220 -25.26 -3.75 -17.68
CA GLU A 220 -24.75 -4.30 -18.93
C GLU A 220 -23.90 -3.20 -19.61
N PRO A 221 -22.56 -3.35 -19.70
CA PRO A 221 -21.66 -2.26 -20.08
C PRO A 221 -21.87 -1.74 -21.51
N GLU A 222 -22.46 -2.53 -22.39
CA GLU A 222 -22.83 -2.17 -23.76
C GLU A 222 -24.13 -1.34 -23.84
N LYS A 223 -24.90 -1.29 -22.75
CA LYS A 223 -26.17 -0.56 -22.66
C LYS A 223 -26.09 0.69 -21.79
N VAL A 224 -25.33 0.63 -20.70
CA VAL A 224 -25.21 1.75 -19.76
C VAL A 224 -23.77 1.91 -19.27
N GLY A 225 -23.33 3.17 -19.15
CA GLY A 225 -22.06 3.52 -18.53
C GLY A 225 -22.03 3.23 -17.04
N SER A 226 -20.84 3.30 -16.44
CA SER A 226 -20.65 3.10 -15.00
C SER A 226 -19.92 4.27 -14.36
N GLU A 227 -20.33 4.62 -13.15
CA GLU A 227 -19.72 5.71 -12.39
C GLU A 227 -18.26 5.41 -12.06
N ILE A 228 -17.40 6.43 -12.15
CA ILE A 228 -16.01 6.39 -11.69
C ILE A 228 -15.82 7.34 -10.51
N MET A 229 -14.92 6.97 -9.61
CA MET A 229 -14.66 7.73 -8.40
C MET A 229 -13.19 7.58 -7.99
N PRO A 230 -12.52 8.66 -7.52
CA PRO A 230 -11.22 8.53 -6.88
C PRO A 230 -11.40 7.85 -5.53
N THR A 231 -10.60 6.84 -5.22
CA THR A 231 -10.67 6.12 -3.93
C THR A 231 -10.04 6.92 -2.79
N GLU A 232 -10.11 6.42 -1.56
CA GLU A 232 -9.22 6.85 -0.48
C GLU A 232 -7.73 6.67 -0.85
N PRO A 233 -6.81 7.43 -0.23
CA PRO A 233 -5.39 7.30 -0.52
C PRO A 233 -4.78 5.97 -0.06
N TYR A 234 -3.84 5.46 -0.85
CA TYR A 234 -2.97 4.32 -0.52
C TYR A 234 -1.50 4.73 -0.52
N LEU A 235 -0.69 4.07 0.30
CA LEU A 235 0.76 4.25 0.35
C LEU A 235 1.43 3.03 -0.29
N LEU A 236 2.16 3.24 -1.38
CA LEU A 236 2.80 2.18 -2.15
C LEU A 236 3.97 2.72 -2.99
N GLY A 237 4.96 1.86 -3.24
CA GLY A 237 6.18 2.19 -3.98
C GLY A 237 6.30 1.53 -5.35
N SER A 238 5.47 0.52 -5.66
CA SER A 238 5.59 -0.25 -6.91
C SER A 238 4.64 0.19 -8.03
N HIS A 239 3.47 0.74 -7.71
CA HIS A 239 2.48 1.18 -8.71
C HIS A 239 2.71 2.63 -9.12
N SER A 240 1.70 3.49 -9.10
CA SER A 240 1.81 4.87 -9.58
C SER A 240 2.15 5.86 -8.46
N GLY A 241 2.32 5.37 -7.24
CA GLY A 241 2.99 6.06 -6.15
C GLY A 241 4.44 5.60 -6.04
N CYS A 242 5.22 6.34 -5.27
CA CYS A 242 6.63 6.09 -5.02
C CYS A 242 7.05 6.38 -3.57
N CYS A 243 6.13 6.36 -2.60
CA CYS A 243 6.54 6.40 -1.19
C CYS A 243 7.23 5.11 -0.77
N GLY A 244 8.26 5.22 0.05
CA GLY A 244 8.88 4.06 0.66
C GLY A 244 10.20 4.37 1.32
N ILE A 245 11.09 3.40 1.26
CA ILE A 245 12.40 3.43 1.92
C ILE A 245 13.46 3.79 0.86
N TRP A 246 14.42 4.60 1.27
CA TRP A 246 15.61 4.90 0.47
C TRP A 246 16.53 3.69 0.39
N CYS A 247 16.98 3.37 -0.82
CA CYS A 247 17.97 2.32 -1.05
C CYS A 247 18.99 2.72 -2.10
N SER A 248 20.14 2.07 -2.06
CA SER A 248 21.20 2.30 -3.02
C SER A 248 20.81 1.92 -4.45
N GLY A 249 21.25 2.74 -5.41
CA GLY A 249 21.35 2.35 -6.81
C GLY A 249 22.44 1.30 -7.07
N PRO A 250 22.62 0.86 -8.33
CA PRO A 250 23.71 -0.01 -8.72
C PRO A 250 25.06 0.70 -8.66
N ASP A 251 26.13 -0.08 -8.46
CA ASP A 251 27.50 0.41 -8.38
C ASP A 251 28.08 0.61 -9.79
N GLU A 252 27.59 1.63 -10.49
CA GLU A 252 27.95 1.92 -11.89
C GLU A 252 28.39 3.39 -12.02
N ASP A 253 29.28 3.69 -12.96
CA ASP A 253 29.88 5.02 -13.12
C ASP A 253 28.86 6.12 -13.46
N TRP A 254 27.76 5.76 -14.12
CA TRP A 254 26.69 6.70 -14.49
C TRP A 254 25.73 7.01 -13.34
N VAL A 255 25.76 6.24 -12.25
CA VAL A 255 24.93 6.51 -11.06
C VAL A 255 25.64 7.57 -10.21
N PRO A 256 24.99 8.70 -9.88
CA PRO A 256 25.57 9.72 -9.01
C PRO A 256 25.96 9.14 -7.64
N ASP A 257 27.09 9.58 -7.09
CA ASP A 257 27.57 9.09 -5.79
C ASP A 257 26.59 9.35 -4.65
N SER A 258 25.80 10.43 -4.73
CA SER A 258 24.74 10.72 -3.75
C SER A 258 23.61 9.69 -3.75
N TYR A 259 23.50 8.85 -4.79
CA TYR A 259 22.50 7.78 -4.91
C TYR A 259 23.07 6.38 -4.62
N LYS A 260 24.32 6.32 -4.16
CA LYS A 260 25.00 5.10 -3.74
C LYS A 260 25.15 5.09 -2.22
N ILE A 261 24.74 3.99 -1.60
CA ILE A 261 25.00 3.75 -0.18
C ILE A 261 26.24 2.85 -0.09
N LYS A 262 27.32 3.38 0.47
CA LYS A 262 28.52 2.61 0.81
C LYS A 262 28.28 1.86 2.11
N ALA A 263 28.42 0.54 2.06
CA ALA A 263 28.38 -0.33 3.23
C ALA A 263 29.59 -0.10 4.15
N ASP A 264 29.56 -0.76 5.31
CA ASP A 264 30.68 -0.88 6.25
C ASP A 264 32.01 -1.30 5.61
N ASN A 265 31.97 -2.17 4.60
CA ASN A 265 33.16 -2.60 3.85
C ASN A 265 33.52 -1.72 2.64
N GLY A 266 32.90 -0.53 2.52
CA GLY A 266 33.15 0.45 1.47
C GLY A 266 32.54 0.13 0.10
N LYS A 267 31.94 -1.06 -0.07
CA LYS A 267 31.28 -1.47 -1.32
C LYS A 267 29.84 -0.99 -1.39
N VAL A 268 29.29 -0.93 -2.60
CA VAL A 268 27.89 -0.60 -2.85
C VAL A 268 27.11 -1.87 -3.24
N TYR A 269 25.95 -2.05 -2.59
CA TYR A 269 25.04 -3.17 -2.86
C TYR A 269 23.69 -2.62 -3.31
N ASN A 270 23.32 -2.93 -4.56
CA ASN A 270 22.07 -2.47 -5.15
C ASN A 270 20.87 -2.91 -4.29
N ARG A 271 19.91 -2.00 -4.04
CA ARG A 271 18.72 -2.21 -3.18
C ARG A 271 18.98 -2.41 -1.68
N MET A 272 20.22 -2.24 -1.22
CA MET A 272 20.48 -2.15 0.22
C MET A 272 19.98 -0.81 0.77
N THR A 273 19.39 -0.82 1.95
CA THR A 273 18.97 0.38 2.69
C THR A 273 20.17 1.07 3.35
N SER A 274 19.93 2.15 4.11
CA SER A 274 20.95 2.75 4.98
C SER A 274 21.38 1.85 6.15
N VAL A 275 20.64 0.75 6.44
CA VAL A 275 20.99 -0.25 7.46
C VAL A 275 21.77 -1.40 6.80
N ASN A 276 22.96 -1.69 7.32
CA ASN A 276 23.88 -2.67 6.71
C ASN A 276 23.25 -4.07 6.63
N GLY A 277 23.25 -4.64 5.42
CA GLY A 277 22.70 -5.96 5.07
C GLY A 277 21.17 -6.08 5.13
N LEU A 278 20.45 -4.96 5.28
CA LEU A 278 19.00 -4.89 5.12
C LEU A 278 18.66 -4.41 3.71
N PHE A 279 17.95 -5.24 2.97
CA PHE A 279 17.53 -5.02 1.59
C PHE A 279 16.01 -4.91 1.50
N ILE A 280 15.55 -4.28 0.42
CA ILE A 280 14.13 -4.07 0.15
C ILE A 280 13.81 -4.31 -1.32
N ALA A 281 12.54 -4.58 -1.63
CA ALA A 281 12.04 -4.69 -3.01
C ALA A 281 10.55 -4.34 -3.12
N GLY A 282 10.10 -4.05 -4.34
CA GLY A 282 8.69 -3.85 -4.64
C GLY A 282 8.15 -2.57 -4.01
N ASP A 283 7.05 -2.66 -3.28
CA ASP A 283 6.42 -1.50 -2.63
C ASP A 283 7.28 -0.86 -1.55
N CYS A 284 8.22 -1.61 -0.95
CA CYS A 284 9.09 -1.08 0.08
C CYS A 284 10.09 -0.06 -0.48
N VAL A 285 10.45 -0.15 -1.77
CA VAL A 285 11.41 0.77 -2.42
C VAL A 285 10.70 2.04 -2.88
N GLY A 286 11.07 3.17 -2.28
CA GLY A 286 10.57 4.50 -2.65
C GLY A 286 11.23 5.10 -3.90
N ALA A 287 10.80 6.31 -4.26
CA ALA A 287 11.33 7.17 -5.33
C ALA A 287 11.40 6.57 -6.76
N SER A 288 10.88 5.36 -6.97
CA SER A 288 11.02 4.60 -8.22
C SER A 288 9.76 3.80 -8.54
N GLY A 289 8.61 4.49 -8.60
CA GLY A 289 7.33 3.90 -8.99
C GLY A 289 7.32 3.31 -10.40
N HIS A 290 6.16 2.84 -10.84
CA HIS A 290 5.91 2.20 -12.13
C HIS A 290 6.63 0.86 -12.34
N LYS A 291 6.87 0.12 -11.25
CA LYS A 291 7.41 -1.25 -11.26
C LYS A 291 6.34 -2.29 -11.61
N PHE A 292 5.14 -2.17 -11.04
CA PHE A 292 4.05 -3.14 -11.15
C PHE A 292 4.50 -4.57 -10.79
N SER A 293 3.79 -5.60 -11.24
CA SER A 293 4.09 -7.00 -10.93
C SER A 293 5.46 -7.45 -11.43
N SER A 294 5.74 -7.25 -12.72
CA SER A 294 6.98 -7.70 -13.38
C SER A 294 8.21 -6.98 -12.84
N GLY A 295 8.15 -5.65 -12.68
CA GLY A 295 9.24 -4.86 -12.12
C GLY A 295 9.49 -5.18 -10.65
N SER A 296 8.45 -5.41 -9.85
CA SER A 296 8.62 -5.84 -8.46
C SER A 296 9.32 -7.19 -8.35
N HIS A 297 8.95 -8.15 -9.22
CA HIS A 297 9.62 -9.45 -9.28
C HIS A 297 11.09 -9.32 -9.72
N ALA A 298 11.35 -8.52 -10.77
CA ALA A 298 12.71 -8.25 -11.24
C ALA A 298 13.57 -7.55 -10.18
N GLU A 299 13.02 -6.58 -9.44
CA GLU A 299 13.70 -5.90 -8.34
C GLU A 299 14.03 -6.84 -7.18
N GLY A 300 13.12 -7.76 -6.85
CA GLY A 300 13.39 -8.84 -5.89
C GLY A 300 14.57 -9.72 -6.31
N ARG A 301 14.68 -10.05 -7.61
CA ARG A 301 15.83 -10.79 -8.15
C ARG A 301 17.14 -10.00 -8.05
N ILE A 302 17.10 -8.69 -8.27
CA ILE A 302 18.26 -7.80 -8.11
C ILE A 302 18.73 -7.82 -6.65
N ALA A 303 17.83 -7.58 -5.70
CA ALA A 303 18.14 -7.59 -4.28
C ALA A 303 18.70 -8.96 -3.82
N ALA A 304 18.06 -10.06 -4.23
CA ALA A 304 18.50 -11.41 -3.88
C ALA A 304 19.94 -11.72 -4.34
N LYS A 305 20.32 -11.30 -5.56
CA LYS A 305 21.72 -11.44 -6.04
C LYS A 305 22.69 -10.68 -5.14
N GLN A 306 22.32 -9.47 -4.71
CA GLN A 306 23.17 -8.66 -3.82
C GLN A 306 23.24 -9.22 -2.41
N MET A 307 22.17 -9.85 -1.89
CA MET A 307 22.21 -10.54 -0.61
C MET A 307 23.22 -11.69 -0.61
N VAL A 308 23.28 -12.48 -1.70
CA VAL A 308 24.31 -13.54 -1.81
C VAL A 308 25.72 -12.93 -1.81
N ARG A 309 25.94 -11.87 -2.60
CA ARG A 309 27.21 -11.12 -2.61
C ARG A 309 27.57 -10.60 -1.21
N TRP A 310 26.61 -10.00 -0.52
CA TRP A 310 26.75 -9.49 0.84
C TRP A 310 27.18 -10.59 1.81
N VAL A 311 26.52 -11.74 1.78
CA VAL A 311 26.82 -12.88 2.67
C VAL A 311 28.22 -13.43 2.39
N VAL A 312 28.66 -13.50 1.13
CA VAL A 312 30.03 -13.90 0.78
C VAL A 312 31.06 -12.92 1.32
N ASP A 313 30.81 -11.62 1.15
CA ASP A 313 31.68 -10.54 1.63
C ASP A 313 31.69 -10.43 3.17
N HIS A 314 30.68 -10.97 3.85
CA HIS A 314 30.54 -11.00 5.31
C HIS A 314 30.37 -12.43 5.85
N LYS A 315 31.09 -13.39 5.28
CA LYS A 315 30.92 -14.83 5.59
C LYS A 315 31.12 -15.20 7.06
N ASP A 316 31.96 -14.43 7.75
CA ASP A 316 32.35 -14.68 9.15
C ASP A 316 31.43 -13.96 10.16
N PHE A 317 30.43 -13.19 9.68
CA PHE A 317 29.49 -12.49 10.54
C PHE A 317 28.58 -13.47 11.29
N LYS A 318 28.52 -13.30 12.61
CA LYS A 318 27.67 -14.08 13.53
C LYS A 318 26.67 -13.13 14.18
N PRO A 319 25.38 -13.15 13.77
CA PRO A 319 24.38 -12.25 14.32
C PRO A 319 24.22 -12.41 15.84
N ALA A 320 24.32 -11.31 16.58
CA ALA A 320 24.08 -11.26 18.01
C ALA A 320 22.88 -10.35 18.28
N ILE A 321 21.82 -10.91 18.86
CA ILE A 321 20.62 -10.14 19.26
C ILE A 321 20.82 -9.69 20.71
N LYS A 322 20.55 -8.40 20.99
CA LYS A 322 20.70 -7.82 22.32
C LYS A 322 19.58 -8.26 23.26
N GLU A 323 18.36 -8.29 22.74
CA GLU A 323 17.16 -8.68 23.47
C GLU A 323 17.16 -10.17 23.79
N THR A 324 16.68 -10.49 24.99
CA THR A 324 16.45 -11.88 25.41
C THR A 324 15.17 -12.46 24.80
N GLU A 325 15.09 -13.78 24.73
CA GLU A 325 13.90 -14.48 24.21
C GLU A 325 12.63 -14.12 24.99
N GLU A 326 12.73 -13.96 26.31
CA GLU A 326 11.58 -13.58 27.15
C GLU A 326 11.15 -12.12 26.97
N GLU A 327 12.08 -11.19 26.73
CA GLU A 327 11.73 -9.80 26.38
C GLU A 327 10.97 -9.74 25.05
N LEU A 328 11.46 -10.46 24.04
CA LEU A 328 10.82 -10.52 22.72
C LEU A 328 9.45 -11.19 22.79
N LYS A 329 9.33 -12.30 23.52
CA LYS A 329 8.04 -12.98 23.75
C LYS A 329 7.06 -12.08 24.49
N LYS A 330 7.51 -11.37 25.53
CA LYS A 330 6.69 -10.43 26.29
C LYS A 330 6.19 -9.29 25.42
N MET A 331 7.06 -8.75 24.55
CA MET A 331 6.69 -7.73 23.57
C MET A 331 5.62 -8.26 22.62
N ILE A 332 5.88 -9.40 21.95
CA ILE A 332 4.97 -9.99 20.96
C ILE A 332 3.57 -10.25 21.54
N TYR A 333 3.50 -10.83 22.74
CA TYR A 333 2.24 -11.17 23.41
C TYR A 333 1.71 -10.06 24.33
N ALA A 334 2.26 -8.85 24.29
CA ALA A 334 1.78 -7.73 25.09
C ALA A 334 0.25 -7.51 24.94
N PRO A 335 -0.34 -7.56 23.73
CA PRO A 335 -1.80 -7.43 23.59
C PRO A 335 -2.61 -8.54 24.26
N TYR A 336 -2.08 -9.76 24.30
CA TYR A 336 -2.72 -10.87 25.03
C TYR A 336 -2.69 -10.61 26.54
N TYR A 337 -1.54 -10.18 27.08
CA TYR A 337 -1.43 -9.87 28.52
C TYR A 337 -2.30 -8.67 28.92
N ASN A 338 -2.42 -7.66 28.06
CA ASN A 338 -3.33 -6.52 28.27
C ASN A 338 -4.79 -6.98 28.36
N TYR A 339 -5.22 -7.88 27.47
CA TYR A 339 -6.56 -8.46 27.52
C TYR A 339 -6.78 -9.24 28.81
N GLU A 340 -5.88 -10.17 29.15
CA GLU A 340 -6.02 -11.01 30.35
C GLU A 340 -6.08 -10.19 31.65
N ALA A 341 -5.27 -9.12 31.75
CA ALA A 341 -5.26 -8.23 32.91
C ALA A 341 -6.51 -7.33 32.99
N GLY A 342 -7.05 -6.87 31.86
CA GLY A 342 -8.13 -5.88 31.81
C GLY A 342 -9.54 -6.45 31.60
N LYS A 343 -9.68 -7.70 31.14
CA LYS A 343 -10.98 -8.25 30.68
C LYS A 343 -12.10 -8.20 31.72
N ALA A 344 -11.77 -8.28 33.02
CA ALA A 344 -12.76 -8.27 34.10
C ALA A 344 -13.33 -6.87 34.40
N ALA A 345 -12.77 -5.79 33.85
CA ALA A 345 -13.27 -4.43 34.07
C ALA A 345 -14.60 -4.14 33.34
N SER A 346 -15.04 -5.03 32.45
CA SER A 346 -16.29 -4.92 31.71
C SER A 346 -16.88 -6.30 31.43
N THR A 347 -18.19 -6.37 31.24
CA THR A 347 -18.87 -7.58 30.73
C THR A 347 -18.82 -7.69 29.21
N ASP A 348 -18.42 -6.63 28.51
CA ASP A 348 -18.25 -6.59 27.06
C ASP A 348 -16.75 -6.46 26.73
N PRO A 349 -16.16 -7.43 26.00
CA PRO A 349 -14.74 -7.38 25.67
C PRO A 349 -14.36 -6.26 24.71
N VAL A 350 -15.30 -5.62 24.01
CA VAL A 350 -15.06 -4.49 23.10
C VAL A 350 -15.15 -3.16 23.85
N VAL A 351 -16.08 -3.04 24.79
CA VAL A 351 -16.29 -1.84 25.59
C VAL A 351 -15.57 -1.99 26.93
N ASN A 352 -14.27 -1.71 26.95
CA ASN A 352 -13.44 -1.88 28.15
C ASN A 352 -12.54 -0.64 28.38
N PRO A 353 -12.48 -0.07 29.59
CA PRO A 353 -11.69 1.13 29.86
C PRO A 353 -10.17 0.87 29.97
N SER A 354 -9.74 -0.39 30.10
CA SER A 354 -8.33 -0.75 30.33
C SER A 354 -7.54 -0.96 29.04
N TYR A 355 -8.20 -1.21 27.92
CA TYR A 355 -7.55 -1.54 26.65
C TYR A 355 -8.38 -1.10 25.43
N ILE A 356 -7.78 -1.19 24.24
CA ILE A 356 -8.46 -0.92 22.96
C ILE A 356 -8.39 -2.15 22.04
N THR A 357 -9.52 -2.51 21.40
CA THR A 357 -9.54 -3.60 20.41
C THR A 357 -8.85 -3.16 19.11
N PRO A 358 -8.26 -4.09 18.33
CA PRO A 358 -7.64 -3.74 17.06
C PRO A 358 -8.63 -3.12 16.06
N ARG A 359 -9.92 -3.48 16.13
CA ARG A 359 -10.94 -2.86 15.28
C ARG A 359 -11.18 -1.39 15.64
N ASN A 360 -11.33 -1.08 16.92
CA ASN A 360 -11.53 0.31 17.37
C ASN A 360 -10.28 1.15 17.12
N PHE A 361 -9.08 0.58 17.27
CA PHE A 361 -7.83 1.24 16.94
C PHE A 361 -7.78 1.64 15.46
N MET A 362 -8.05 0.70 14.54
CA MET A 362 -8.08 0.97 13.10
C MET A 362 -9.11 2.05 12.73
N ASP A 363 -10.32 1.99 13.32
CA ASP A 363 -11.38 2.96 13.02
C ASP A 363 -11.01 4.37 13.53
N ARG A 364 -10.30 4.48 14.67
CA ARG A 364 -9.77 5.74 15.18
C ARG A 364 -8.64 6.29 14.30
N LEU A 365 -7.69 5.45 13.89
CA LEU A 365 -6.62 5.81 12.95
C LEU A 365 -7.20 6.38 11.65
N MET A 366 -8.08 5.61 10.99
CA MET A 366 -8.68 5.97 9.72
C MET A 366 -9.52 7.25 9.78
N LYS A 367 -10.22 7.51 10.91
CA LYS A 367 -10.94 8.76 11.10
C LYS A 367 -9.97 9.95 11.18
N CYS A 368 -8.91 9.81 11.96
CA CYS A 368 -7.89 10.85 12.10
C CYS A 368 -7.23 11.20 10.76
N THR A 369 -6.75 10.19 10.04
CA THR A 369 -6.09 10.40 8.74
C THR A 369 -7.05 10.89 7.67
N ASP A 370 -8.31 10.46 7.66
CA ASP A 370 -9.29 10.94 6.68
C ASP A 370 -9.65 12.43 6.85
N GLU A 371 -9.81 12.87 8.10
CA GLU A 371 -10.22 14.25 8.42
C GLU A 371 -9.04 15.24 8.40
N TYR A 372 -7.83 14.81 8.73
CA TYR A 372 -6.67 15.70 8.89
C TYR A 372 -5.54 15.43 7.88
N GLY A 373 -5.41 14.20 7.39
CA GLY A 373 -4.34 13.74 6.50
C GLY A 373 -4.66 13.85 5.01
N ALA A 374 -5.63 14.68 4.60
CA ALA A 374 -6.08 14.77 3.20
C ALA A 374 -6.72 13.47 2.65
N GLY A 375 -7.65 12.89 3.43
CA GLY A 375 -8.52 11.82 2.96
C GLY A 375 -9.67 12.29 2.08
N THR A 376 -10.66 11.41 1.92
CA THR A 376 -11.82 11.66 1.06
C THR A 376 -12.77 12.70 1.65
N SER A 377 -12.87 12.79 2.98
CA SER A 377 -13.79 13.71 3.67
C SER A 377 -13.48 15.19 3.41
N THR A 378 -12.23 15.53 3.08
CA THR A 378 -11.80 16.90 2.79
C THR A 378 -11.53 17.17 1.32
N TYR A 379 -11.94 16.25 0.43
CA TYR A 379 -11.57 16.26 -0.99
C TYR A 379 -10.04 16.30 -1.18
N TYR A 380 -9.32 15.47 -0.44
CA TYR A 380 -7.87 15.31 -0.57
C TYR A 380 -7.06 16.58 -0.23
N ARG A 381 -7.65 17.48 0.56
CA ARG A 381 -7.02 18.73 1.01
C ARG A 381 -6.55 18.61 2.46
N THR A 382 -5.41 19.20 2.75
CA THR A 382 -4.89 19.41 4.10
C THR A 382 -4.13 20.73 4.16
N SER A 383 -3.69 21.11 5.36
CA SER A 383 -2.90 22.31 5.64
C SER A 383 -2.03 22.07 6.87
N ALA A 384 -1.08 22.96 7.15
CA ALA A 384 -0.25 22.86 8.35
C ALA A 384 -1.09 22.68 9.63
N LYS A 385 -2.19 23.43 9.78
CA LYS A 385 -3.06 23.35 10.98
C LYS A 385 -3.86 22.05 11.09
N LEU A 386 -4.31 21.51 9.96
CA LEU A 386 -4.95 20.19 9.96
C LEU A 386 -3.95 19.11 10.35
N LEU A 387 -2.74 19.15 9.77
CA LEU A 387 -1.67 18.19 10.09
C LEU A 387 -1.21 18.29 11.55
N GLU A 388 -1.03 19.49 12.12
CA GLU A 388 -0.71 19.68 13.54
C GLU A 388 -1.75 18.99 14.45
N THR A 389 -3.04 19.12 14.13
CA THR A 389 -4.12 18.46 14.86
C THR A 389 -4.06 16.94 14.70
N GLY A 390 -3.87 16.47 13.46
CA GLY A 390 -3.72 15.05 13.15
C GLY A 390 -2.56 14.41 13.91
N MET A 391 -1.40 15.07 13.97
CA MET A 391 -0.24 14.59 14.72
C MET A 391 -0.51 14.49 16.22
N THR A 392 -1.16 15.50 16.81
CA THR A 392 -1.55 15.45 18.23
C THR A 392 -2.45 14.23 18.53
N LEU A 393 -3.38 13.91 17.63
CA LEU A 393 -4.26 12.75 17.78
C LEU A 393 -3.52 11.41 17.59
N LEU A 394 -2.54 11.37 16.68
CA LEU A 394 -1.69 10.20 16.44
C LEU A 394 -0.73 9.96 17.61
N ASP A 395 -0.20 11.00 18.26
CA ASP A 395 0.63 10.86 19.46
C ASP A 395 -0.15 10.17 20.59
N MET A 396 -1.39 10.60 20.84
CA MET A 396 -2.28 9.92 21.80
C MET A 396 -2.64 8.49 21.36
N LEU A 397 -2.74 8.24 20.05
CA LEU A 397 -3.00 6.90 19.53
C LEU A 397 -1.78 5.98 19.71
N ASP A 398 -0.56 6.50 19.58
CA ASP A 398 0.68 5.76 19.87
C ASP A 398 0.78 5.40 21.36
N GLU A 399 0.41 6.32 22.26
CA GLU A 399 0.28 6.02 23.69
C GLU A 399 -0.73 4.89 23.96
N ASP A 400 -1.90 4.96 23.34
CA ASP A 400 -2.95 3.95 23.48
C ASP A 400 -2.61 2.63 22.76
N SER A 401 -1.70 2.61 21.79
CA SER A 401 -1.25 1.40 21.11
C SER A 401 -0.61 0.40 22.08
N LYS A 402 0.02 0.90 23.15
CA LYS A 402 0.58 0.09 24.25
C LYS A 402 -0.49 -0.69 25.01
N LYS A 403 -1.76 -0.27 24.88
CA LYS A 403 -2.95 -0.89 25.47
C LYS A 403 -3.81 -1.62 24.44
N LEU A 404 -3.30 -1.92 23.24
CA LEU A 404 -3.97 -2.86 22.34
C LEU A 404 -4.22 -4.19 23.05
N ALA A 405 -5.34 -4.84 22.76
CA ALA A 405 -5.72 -6.12 23.35
C ALA A 405 -6.10 -7.15 22.30
N ALA A 406 -5.67 -8.40 22.50
CA ALA A 406 -5.95 -9.52 21.60
C ALA A 406 -6.53 -10.72 22.35
N ARG A 407 -7.67 -11.24 21.88
CA ARG A 407 -8.36 -12.40 22.45
C ARG A 407 -7.92 -13.73 21.85
N ASP A 408 -7.37 -13.70 20.65
CA ASP A 408 -6.87 -14.86 19.91
C ASP A 408 -5.68 -14.46 19.00
N LEU A 409 -5.11 -15.44 18.28
CA LEU A 409 -3.99 -15.21 17.36
C LEU A 409 -4.36 -14.32 16.15
N HIS A 410 -5.63 -14.33 15.73
CA HIS A 410 -6.08 -13.47 14.64
C HIS A 410 -6.14 -12.01 15.09
N GLU A 411 -6.65 -11.75 16.29
CA GLU A 411 -6.61 -10.41 16.87
C GLU A 411 -5.20 -9.98 17.19
N LEU A 412 -4.31 -10.89 17.58
CA LEU A 412 -2.90 -10.57 17.77
C LEU A 412 -2.25 -10.12 16.46
N LEU A 413 -2.55 -10.78 15.32
CA LEU A 413 -2.20 -10.28 13.99
C LEU A 413 -2.75 -8.88 13.77
N ARG A 414 -4.04 -8.67 14.03
CA ARG A 414 -4.68 -7.38 13.77
C ARG A 414 -4.11 -6.27 14.65
N CYS A 415 -3.74 -6.53 15.90
CA CYS A 415 -3.08 -5.56 16.78
C CYS A 415 -1.76 -5.08 16.16
N TRP A 416 -0.91 -6.01 15.72
CA TRP A 416 0.38 -5.65 15.13
C TRP A 416 0.24 -5.01 13.74
N GLU A 417 -0.66 -5.50 12.90
CA GLU A 417 -0.97 -4.83 11.64
C GLU A 417 -1.51 -3.41 11.86
N GLN A 418 -2.33 -3.18 12.89
CA GLN A 418 -2.81 -1.84 13.20
C GLN A 418 -1.72 -0.92 13.73
N TYR A 419 -0.77 -1.45 14.50
CA TYR A 419 0.39 -0.67 14.93
C TYR A 419 1.33 -0.33 13.76
N HIS A 420 1.36 -1.16 12.72
CA HIS A 420 2.17 -0.90 11.52
C HIS A 420 1.56 0.13 10.56
N ARG A 421 0.23 0.28 10.58
CA ARG A 421 -0.51 1.25 9.76
C ARG A 421 -0.41 2.66 10.33
#